data_AF-A0A511T6F6-F1
#
_entry.id   AF-A0A511T6F6-F1
#
_cell.length_a   1.000
_cell.length_b   1.000
_cell.length_c   1.000
_cell.angle_alpha   90.00
_cell.angle_beta   90.00
_cell.angle_gamma   90.00
#
_symmetry.space_group_name_H-M   'P 1'
#
loop_
_entity.id
_entity.type
_entity.pdbx_description
1 polymer ?
#
loop_
_entity_poly.entity_id
_entity_poly.type
_entity_poly.pdbx_seq_one_letter_code
_entity_poly.pdbx_strand_id
1 'polypeptide(L)'
;MKRIFVSAAVTALFLAPLACDLEKTGAQLTAEHVMVGTLLATPEVEVSALALAGVDGGGFVPDGGDAIVIPAQTAALVFFGTRSGENSQPSGVTGATATLQPQGGQATTLNEDGSGSYSRTNVGGSDSGLTYASGATYQFIAARNGTRYVGQVDDAPVQEAIARFHPAEGFVRHASGTALSFERAAVSGGKERTLGFVTVVPLSSDGSKGEPTYSNVPTTPVEFLQLVAVPGSYREAQVTIPGSAFPQSNKTYLVIFQAVRLGGAESDNLFIGSALLAGTADVGIIRTN
;
A
#
# COMPACT_ATOMS: atom_id res chain seq x y z
N MET A 1 -42.84 34.82 -39.12
CA MET A 1 -42.59 33.39 -38.77
C MET A 1 -41.30 32.98 -39.47
N LYS A 2 -40.25 32.37 -38.93
CA LYS A 2 -39.94 31.70 -37.66
C LYS A 2 -38.39 31.66 -37.53
N ARG A 3 -37.88 32.04 -36.36
CA ARG A 3 -36.77 31.45 -35.58
C ARG A 3 -35.44 31.10 -36.27
N ILE A 4 -34.40 31.87 -35.94
CA ILE A 4 -33.01 31.38 -35.80
C ILE A 4 -32.44 31.95 -34.49
N PHE A 5 -32.55 31.20 -33.39
CA PHE A 5 -31.89 31.46 -32.11
C PHE A 5 -31.71 30.11 -31.38
N VAL A 6 -30.84 29.25 -31.90
CA VAL A 6 -30.37 28.05 -31.18
C VAL A 6 -28.96 27.77 -31.68
N SER A 7 -27.91 28.33 -31.06
CA SER A 7 -26.54 27.81 -31.26
C SER A 7 -25.50 28.19 -30.20
N ALA A 8 -25.82 29.02 -29.20
CA ALA A 8 -24.87 29.38 -28.14
C ALA A 8 -24.96 28.53 -26.86
N ALA A 9 -26.03 27.75 -26.68
CA ALA A 9 -26.27 26.98 -25.44
C ALA A 9 -25.52 25.63 -25.38
N VAL A 10 -25.05 25.10 -26.52
CA VAL A 10 -24.45 23.75 -26.58
C VAL A 10 -22.97 23.77 -26.18
N THR A 11 -22.23 24.86 -26.42
CA THR A 11 -20.80 24.94 -26.09
C THR A 11 -20.54 25.19 -24.60
N ALA A 12 -21.47 25.81 -23.88
CA ALA A 12 -21.37 26.02 -22.43
C ALA A 12 -21.52 24.72 -21.62
N LEU A 13 -22.27 23.73 -22.14
CA LEU A 13 -22.47 22.43 -21.50
C LEU A 13 -21.21 21.54 -21.54
N PHE A 14 -20.32 21.74 -22.51
CA PHE A 14 -19.05 21.00 -22.60
C PHE A 14 -17.93 21.58 -21.72
N LEU A 15 -18.07 22.82 -21.24
CA LEU A 15 -17.11 23.48 -20.34
C LEU A 15 -17.49 23.37 -18.86
N ALA A 16 -18.75 23.04 -18.56
CA ALA A 16 -19.24 22.82 -17.20
C ALA A 16 -18.46 21.75 -16.40
N PRO A 17 -18.09 20.56 -16.96
CA PRO A 17 -17.33 19.58 -16.18
C PRO A 17 -15.91 20.08 -15.87
N LEU A 18 -15.29 20.84 -16.78
CA LEU A 18 -13.96 21.42 -16.56
C LEU A 18 -13.98 22.54 -15.51
N ALA A 19 -15.04 23.35 -15.49
CA ALA A 19 -15.20 24.40 -14.48
C ALA A 19 -15.43 23.83 -13.08
N CYS A 20 -16.23 22.76 -12.98
CA CYS A 20 -16.48 22.06 -11.72
C CYS A 20 -15.18 21.41 -11.16
N ASP A 21 -14.34 20.88 -12.04
CA ASP A 21 -13.05 20.27 -11.67
C ASP A 21 -12.01 21.33 -11.26
N LEU A 22 -12.03 22.50 -11.90
CA LEU A 22 -11.19 23.65 -11.52
C LEU A 22 -11.58 24.25 -10.16
N GLU A 23 -12.88 24.38 -9.87
CA GLU A 23 -13.37 24.85 -8.57
C GLU A 23 -13.01 23.86 -7.45
N LYS A 24 -13.23 22.56 -7.68
CA LYS A 24 -12.82 21.48 -6.77
C LYS A 24 -11.31 21.52 -6.53
N THR A 25 -10.51 21.54 -7.59
CA THR A 25 -9.04 21.60 -7.49
C THR A 25 -8.60 22.86 -6.75
N GLY A 26 -9.22 24.02 -7.02
CA GLY A 26 -8.96 25.27 -6.31
C GLY A 26 -9.28 25.19 -4.82
N ALA A 27 -10.41 24.58 -4.45
CA ALA A 27 -10.76 24.33 -3.05
C ALA A 27 -9.75 23.39 -2.38
N GLN A 28 -9.38 22.28 -3.02
CA GLN A 28 -8.41 21.32 -2.50
C GLN A 28 -7.00 21.92 -2.35
N LEU A 29 -6.58 22.86 -3.18
CA LEU A 29 -5.31 23.58 -3.04
C LEU A 29 -5.27 24.45 -1.76
N THR A 30 -6.42 24.97 -1.34
CA THR A 30 -6.55 25.84 -0.16
C THR A 30 -7.01 25.10 1.10
N ALA A 31 -7.48 23.86 0.97
CA ALA A 31 -7.95 23.04 2.08
C ALA A 31 -6.87 22.85 3.16
N GLU A 32 -7.25 23.07 4.42
CA GLU A 32 -6.33 22.98 5.57
C GLU A 32 -6.07 21.55 6.04
N HIS A 33 -6.96 20.61 5.71
CA HIS A 33 -6.89 19.24 6.20
C HIS A 33 -6.15 18.36 5.20
N VAL A 34 -5.35 17.42 5.70
CA VAL A 34 -4.61 16.44 4.90
C VAL A 34 -4.85 15.04 5.45
N MET A 35 -4.86 14.06 4.55
CA MET A 35 -5.00 12.66 4.91
C MET A 35 -3.86 11.86 4.28
N VAL A 36 -3.24 11.01 5.08
CA VAL A 36 -2.33 9.96 4.59
C VAL A 36 -2.91 8.63 5.04
N GLY A 37 -3.06 7.68 4.13
CA GLY A 37 -3.72 6.43 4.45
C GLY A 37 -3.16 5.25 3.67
N THR A 38 -3.16 4.09 4.28
CA THR A 38 -2.75 2.84 3.65
C THR A 38 -3.74 1.73 3.98
N LEU A 39 -4.13 0.95 2.98
CA LEU A 39 -4.77 -0.35 3.13
C LEU A 39 -3.87 -1.38 2.45
N LEU A 40 -3.21 -2.23 3.24
CA LEU A 40 -2.23 -3.19 2.74
C LEU A 40 -2.62 -4.60 3.16
N ALA A 41 -2.72 -5.48 2.18
CA ALA A 41 -2.92 -6.92 2.40
C ALA A 41 -1.61 -7.68 2.16
N THR A 42 -1.35 -8.66 3.01
CA THR A 42 -0.29 -9.66 2.84
C THR A 42 -0.95 -11.03 2.89
N PRO A 43 -0.69 -11.92 1.92
CA PRO A 43 -1.26 -13.26 1.91
C PRO A 43 -0.70 -14.10 3.05
N GLU A 44 -1.32 -15.26 3.27
CA GLU A 44 -0.74 -16.30 4.11
C GLU A 44 0.57 -16.80 3.48
N VAL A 45 1.56 -17.11 4.32
CA VAL A 45 2.87 -17.57 3.87
C VAL A 45 3.21 -18.84 4.62
N GLU A 46 3.48 -19.91 3.86
CA GLU A 46 3.96 -21.17 4.39
C GLU A 46 5.48 -21.23 4.26
N VAL A 47 6.17 -21.29 5.40
CA VAL A 47 7.64 -21.35 5.46
C VAL A 47 8.06 -22.78 5.79
N SER A 48 8.69 -23.46 4.85
CA SER A 48 9.16 -24.82 5.04
C SER A 48 10.28 -24.92 6.08
N ALA A 49 10.35 -26.04 6.80
CA ALA A 49 11.46 -26.33 7.71
C ALA A 49 12.84 -26.24 7.01
N LEU A 50 12.92 -26.64 5.73
CA LEU A 50 14.13 -26.53 4.91
C LEU A 50 14.61 -25.08 4.78
N ALA A 51 13.68 -24.13 4.62
CA ALA A 51 14.00 -22.72 4.54
C ALA A 51 14.53 -22.17 5.88
N LEU A 52 14.16 -22.74 7.02
CA LEU A 52 14.55 -22.30 8.36
C LEU A 52 15.87 -22.94 8.84
N ALA A 53 16.01 -24.25 8.66
CA ALA A 53 17.14 -25.03 9.16
C ALA A 53 18.36 -25.01 8.22
N GLY A 54 18.13 -24.83 6.91
CA GLY A 54 19.17 -25.00 5.89
C GLY A 54 19.44 -26.47 5.55
N VAL A 55 19.94 -26.72 4.34
CA VAL A 55 20.32 -28.07 3.86
C VAL A 55 21.84 -28.19 3.87
N ASP A 56 22.47 -27.90 5.01
CA ASP A 56 23.91 -28.08 5.17
C ASP A 56 24.19 -29.41 5.84
N GLY A 57 24.17 -30.47 5.02
CA GLY A 57 24.76 -31.76 5.36
C GLY A 57 23.80 -32.94 5.32
N GLY A 58 23.56 -33.50 4.12
CA GLY A 58 23.34 -34.93 3.85
C GLY A 58 22.39 -35.76 4.73
N GLY A 59 21.58 -35.14 5.58
CA GLY A 59 20.74 -35.79 6.57
C GLY A 59 19.34 -35.98 6.02
N PHE A 60 18.84 -37.21 6.16
CA PHE A 60 17.46 -37.61 5.96
C PHE A 60 16.49 -36.53 6.48
N VAL A 61 15.63 -36.00 5.61
CA VAL A 61 14.43 -35.27 6.02
C VAL A 61 13.44 -36.34 6.51
N PRO A 62 13.04 -36.37 7.79
CA PRO A 62 11.98 -37.28 8.20
C PRO A 62 10.71 -36.89 7.45
N ASP A 63 10.02 -37.87 6.87
CA ASP A 63 8.68 -37.68 6.31
C ASP A 63 7.75 -37.09 7.40
N GLY A 64 7.39 -35.81 7.24
CA GLY A 64 6.49 -35.04 8.11
C GLY A 64 7.23 -33.97 8.92
N GLY A 65 6.96 -32.67 8.81
CA GLY A 65 5.81 -32.01 8.20
C GLY A 65 5.47 -30.72 8.94
N ASP A 66 6.46 -29.98 9.45
CA ASP A 66 6.21 -28.71 10.14
C ASP A 66 6.67 -27.56 9.25
N ALA A 67 5.71 -27.01 8.48
CA ALA A 67 5.84 -25.68 7.93
C ALA A 67 5.31 -24.67 8.95
N ILE A 68 6.00 -23.54 9.06
CA ILE A 68 5.49 -22.42 9.84
C ILE A 68 4.53 -21.64 8.95
N VAL A 69 3.26 -21.58 9.36
CA VAL A 69 2.25 -20.77 8.68
C VAL A 69 2.21 -19.39 9.32
N ILE A 70 2.53 -18.37 8.52
CA ILE A 70 2.34 -16.97 8.87
C ILE A 70 0.97 -16.57 8.30
N PRO A 71 -0.03 -16.26 9.16
CA PRO A 71 -1.39 -16.02 8.70
C PRO A 71 -1.46 -14.78 7.80
N ALA A 72 -2.42 -14.79 6.87
CA ALA A 72 -2.75 -13.61 6.08
C ALA A 72 -3.08 -12.41 6.99
N GLN A 73 -2.72 -11.21 6.54
CA GLN A 73 -2.95 -9.98 7.29
C GLN A 73 -3.42 -8.87 6.37
N THR A 74 -4.49 -8.17 6.76
CA THR A 74 -4.87 -6.88 6.17
C THR A 74 -4.73 -5.80 7.24
N ALA A 75 -4.09 -4.68 6.91
CA ALA A 75 -3.93 -3.56 7.82
C ALA A 75 -4.38 -2.26 7.16
N ALA A 76 -5.19 -1.48 7.87
CA ALA A 76 -5.53 -0.12 7.52
C ALA A 76 -4.89 0.83 8.53
N LEU A 77 -4.25 1.89 8.02
CA LEU A 77 -3.72 3.01 8.79
C LEU A 77 -4.19 4.30 8.14
N VAL A 78 -4.61 5.27 8.93
CA VAL A 78 -4.96 6.63 8.50
C VAL A 78 -4.36 7.63 9.47
N PHE A 79 -3.67 8.62 8.92
CA PHE A 79 -3.37 9.87 9.60
C PHE A 79 -4.27 10.96 9.04
N PHE A 80 -4.97 11.68 9.91
CA PHE A 80 -5.78 12.84 9.59
C PHE A 80 -5.28 14.04 10.38
N GLY A 81 -4.90 15.10 9.66
CA GLY A 81 -4.26 16.26 10.26
C GLY A 81 -4.60 17.57 9.57
N THR A 82 -4.07 18.67 10.11
CA THR A 82 -4.07 19.99 9.48
C THR A 82 -2.66 20.39 9.07
N ARG A 83 -2.55 21.18 8.01
CA ARG A 83 -1.31 21.90 7.65
C ARG A 83 -1.41 23.35 8.13
N SER A 84 -0.32 23.89 8.65
CA SER A 84 -0.26 25.28 9.14
C SER A 84 0.86 26.05 8.43
N GLY A 85 0.59 26.49 7.19
CA GLY A 85 1.52 27.26 6.38
C GLY A 85 2.25 26.45 5.32
N GLU A 86 3.05 27.14 4.50
CA GLU A 86 3.85 26.54 3.44
C GLU A 86 5.04 25.79 4.05
N ASN A 87 5.18 24.49 3.76
CA ASN A 87 6.23 23.58 4.29
C ASN A 87 6.12 23.16 5.77
N SER A 88 5.00 23.41 6.46
CA SER A 88 4.81 22.90 7.83
C SER A 88 4.56 21.39 7.83
N GLN A 89 5.11 20.67 8.82
CA GLN A 89 4.68 19.29 9.09
C GLN A 89 3.20 19.28 9.52
N PRO A 90 2.38 18.35 8.99
CA PRO A 90 1.00 18.23 9.42
C PRO A 90 0.89 17.95 10.93
N SER A 91 -0.10 18.58 11.57
CA SER A 91 -0.45 18.33 12.97
C SER A 91 -1.70 17.45 13.04
N GLY A 92 -1.66 16.39 13.85
CA GLY A 92 -2.77 15.46 13.99
C GLY A 92 -4.04 16.10 14.54
N VAL A 93 -5.18 15.80 13.94
CA VAL A 93 -6.50 16.27 14.40
C VAL A 93 -7.15 15.22 15.29
N THR A 94 -7.38 15.58 16.56
CA THR A 94 -8.03 14.69 17.53
C THR A 94 -9.55 14.79 17.49
N GLY A 95 -10.22 13.71 17.92
CA GLY A 95 -11.69 13.66 18.04
C GLY A 95 -12.43 13.54 16.70
N ALA A 96 -11.73 13.20 15.61
CA ALA A 96 -12.37 12.71 14.40
C ALA A 96 -12.67 11.21 14.53
N THR A 97 -13.65 10.72 13.77
CA THR A 97 -13.80 9.29 13.51
C THR A 97 -13.19 8.96 12.16
N ALA A 98 -12.43 7.87 12.06
CA ALA A 98 -11.88 7.38 10.80
C ALA A 98 -12.55 6.06 10.42
N THR A 99 -12.95 5.94 9.15
CA THR A 99 -13.52 4.71 8.59
C THR A 99 -12.90 4.40 7.24
N LEU A 100 -12.70 3.13 6.96
CA LEU A 100 -12.40 2.62 5.62
C LEU A 100 -13.69 2.03 5.02
N GLN A 101 -14.01 2.39 3.79
CA GLN A 101 -15.22 1.94 3.12
C GLN A 101 -14.94 1.53 1.67
N PRO A 102 -15.09 0.25 1.29
CA PRO A 102 -15.18 -0.13 -0.12
C PRO A 102 -16.42 0.53 -0.75
N GLN A 103 -16.32 1.01 -1.99
CA GLN A 103 -17.45 1.59 -2.70
C GLN A 103 -18.59 0.57 -2.83
N GLY A 104 -19.79 0.94 -2.38
CA GLY A 104 -20.95 0.02 -2.32
C GLY A 104 -20.91 -0.99 -1.16
N GLY A 105 -19.87 -0.95 -0.34
CA GLY A 105 -19.70 -1.78 0.86
C GLY A 105 -20.03 -1.05 2.16
N GLN A 106 -19.95 -1.81 3.26
CA GLN A 106 -20.09 -1.28 4.61
C GLN A 106 -18.83 -0.55 5.06
N ALA A 107 -19.01 0.54 5.81
CA ALA A 107 -17.89 1.28 6.39
C ALA A 107 -17.38 0.56 7.64
N THR A 108 -16.06 0.43 7.74
CA THR A 108 -15.36 -0.19 8.86
C THR A 108 -14.62 0.88 9.65
N THR A 109 -15.02 1.08 10.90
CA THR A 109 -14.37 2.02 11.82
C THR A 109 -12.97 1.57 12.18
N LEU A 110 -12.02 2.50 12.13
CA LEU A 110 -10.64 2.33 12.59
C LEU A 110 -10.52 2.76 14.06
N ASN A 111 -9.57 2.16 14.79
CA ASN A 111 -9.30 2.51 16.19
C ASN A 111 -8.43 3.76 16.25
N GLU A 112 -8.71 4.69 17.18
CA GLU A 112 -7.87 5.88 17.37
C GLU A 112 -6.60 5.49 18.14
N ASP A 113 -5.44 5.78 17.56
CA ASP A 113 -4.11 5.53 18.15
C ASP A 113 -3.51 6.80 18.77
N GLY A 114 -4.24 7.92 18.68
CA GLY A 114 -3.83 9.23 19.16
C GLY A 114 -3.17 10.11 18.10
N SER A 115 -3.08 11.41 18.37
CA SER A 115 -2.45 12.40 17.48
C SER A 115 -2.94 12.34 16.03
N GLY A 116 -4.25 12.15 15.83
CA GLY A 116 -4.85 12.05 14.49
C GLY A 116 -4.52 10.77 13.72
N SER A 117 -3.92 9.77 14.36
CA SER A 117 -3.64 8.45 13.78
C SER A 117 -4.72 7.45 14.14
N TYR A 118 -5.05 6.59 13.19
CA TYR A 118 -6.07 5.57 13.32
C TYR A 118 -5.63 4.28 12.63
N SER A 119 -5.84 3.12 13.26
CA SER A 119 -5.48 1.84 12.66
C SER A 119 -6.46 0.73 12.96
N ARG A 120 -6.45 -0.30 12.11
CA ARG A 120 -7.12 -1.57 12.35
C ARG A 120 -6.44 -2.67 11.57
N THR A 121 -6.37 -3.86 12.15
CA THR A 121 -5.75 -5.02 11.52
C THR A 121 -6.71 -6.21 11.55
N ASN A 122 -6.65 -7.02 10.50
CA ASN A 122 -7.35 -8.29 10.36
C ASN A 122 -6.28 -9.35 10.14
N VAL A 123 -6.07 -10.21 11.14
CA VAL A 123 -5.11 -11.31 11.09
C VAL A 123 -5.89 -12.61 10.96
N GLY A 124 -5.51 -13.46 10.00
CA GLY A 124 -6.14 -14.76 9.78
C GLY A 124 -7.62 -14.70 9.41
N GLY A 125 -8.10 -13.56 8.90
CA GLY A 125 -9.51 -13.39 8.54
C GLY A 125 -10.47 -13.23 9.72
N SER A 126 -9.96 -12.93 10.92
CA SER A 126 -10.77 -12.72 12.14
C SER A 126 -11.76 -11.55 12.07
N ASP A 127 -11.53 -10.59 11.17
CA ASP A 127 -12.38 -9.41 10.99
C ASP A 127 -12.85 -9.26 9.54
N SER A 128 -14.06 -9.74 9.26
CA SER A 128 -14.66 -9.69 7.92
C SER A 128 -14.90 -8.25 7.42
N GLY A 129 -14.99 -7.26 8.31
CA GLY A 129 -15.14 -5.85 7.94
C GLY A 129 -13.88 -5.26 7.31
N LEU A 130 -12.72 -5.87 7.52
CA LEU A 130 -11.44 -5.41 6.98
C LEU A 130 -10.82 -6.49 6.08
N THR A 131 -11.47 -6.74 4.96
CA THR A 131 -10.99 -7.66 3.91
C THR A 131 -10.59 -6.88 2.67
N TYR A 132 -9.41 -7.18 2.14
CA TYR A 132 -8.95 -6.62 0.87
C TYR A 132 -9.60 -7.32 -0.32
N ALA A 133 -10.01 -6.54 -1.31
CA ALA A 133 -10.66 -6.97 -2.53
C ALA A 133 -10.00 -6.26 -3.71
N SER A 134 -9.41 -7.04 -4.61
CA SER A 134 -8.82 -6.51 -5.84
C SER A 134 -9.90 -5.96 -6.78
N GLY A 135 -9.58 -4.90 -7.51
CA GLY A 135 -10.48 -4.13 -8.37
C GLY A 135 -11.44 -3.21 -7.61
N ALA A 136 -11.46 -3.23 -6.28
CA ALA A 136 -12.33 -2.37 -5.49
C ALA A 136 -11.83 -0.92 -5.48
N THR A 137 -12.78 0.02 -5.39
CA THR A 137 -12.51 1.41 -4.99
C THR A 137 -12.66 1.50 -3.47
N TYR A 138 -11.66 2.08 -2.81
CA TYR A 138 -11.66 2.28 -1.36
C TYR A 138 -11.73 3.76 -1.01
N GLN A 139 -12.63 4.11 -0.10
CA GLN A 139 -12.73 5.44 0.50
C GLN A 139 -12.17 5.43 1.92
N PHE A 140 -11.27 6.36 2.17
CA PHE A 140 -10.76 6.69 3.51
C PHE A 140 -11.49 7.94 3.97
N ILE A 141 -12.26 7.81 5.04
CA ILE A 141 -13.17 8.85 5.48
C ILE A 141 -12.80 9.27 6.90
N ALA A 142 -12.48 10.54 7.08
CA ALA A 142 -12.44 11.16 8.40
C ALA A 142 -13.68 12.03 8.59
N ALA A 143 -14.35 11.93 9.74
CA ALA A 143 -15.49 12.76 10.07
C ALA A 143 -15.28 13.48 11.41
N ARG A 144 -15.50 14.80 11.44
CA ARG A 144 -15.35 15.63 12.63
C ARG A 144 -16.38 16.75 12.62
N ASN A 145 -17.10 16.93 13.72
CA ASN A 145 -18.12 17.99 13.88
C ASN A 145 -19.12 18.04 12.72
N GLY A 146 -19.57 16.88 12.24
CA GLY A 146 -20.50 16.76 11.10
C GLY A 146 -19.87 16.98 9.71
N THR A 147 -18.61 17.38 9.63
CA THR A 147 -17.86 17.52 8.37
C THR A 147 -17.20 16.20 8.00
N ARG A 148 -17.28 15.80 6.73
CA ARG A 148 -16.63 14.61 6.18
C ARG A 148 -15.49 15.00 5.25
N TYR A 149 -14.37 14.30 5.35
CA TYR A 149 -13.19 14.41 4.50
C TYR A 149 -12.96 13.05 3.87
N VAL A 150 -12.92 13.00 2.54
CA VAL A 150 -12.90 11.74 1.79
C VAL A 150 -11.67 11.72 0.91
N GLY A 151 -10.79 10.74 1.16
CA GLY A 151 -9.76 10.30 0.23
C GLY A 151 -10.21 9.02 -0.47
N GLN A 152 -9.76 8.80 -1.70
CA GLN A 152 -10.16 7.65 -2.51
C GLN A 152 -8.98 7.02 -3.23
N VAL A 153 -8.95 5.69 -3.27
CA VAL A 153 -8.07 4.88 -4.13
C VAL A 153 -8.94 4.01 -5.03
N ASP A 154 -8.79 4.18 -6.34
CA ASP A 154 -9.53 3.41 -7.34
C ASP A 154 -8.76 2.18 -7.83
N ASP A 155 -9.51 1.17 -8.29
CA ASP A 155 -8.96 -0.03 -8.97
C ASP A 155 -7.82 -0.68 -8.16
N ALA A 156 -8.09 -0.98 -6.88
CA ALA A 156 -7.11 -1.58 -5.97
C ALA A 156 -6.46 -2.81 -6.63
N PRO A 157 -5.14 -2.92 -6.65
CA PRO A 157 -4.47 -3.87 -7.53
C PRO A 157 -4.72 -5.33 -7.12
N VAL A 158 -4.64 -6.22 -8.10
CA VAL A 158 -4.42 -7.65 -7.86
C VAL A 158 -2.99 -7.88 -7.38
N GLN A 159 -2.75 -9.01 -6.72
CA GLN A 159 -1.39 -9.42 -6.35
C GLN A 159 -0.52 -9.55 -7.59
N GLU A 160 0.66 -8.93 -7.52
CA GLU A 160 1.68 -9.03 -8.56
C GLU A 160 2.61 -10.19 -8.21
N ALA A 161 2.40 -11.35 -8.83
CA ALA A 161 3.22 -12.53 -8.60
C ALA A 161 4.64 -12.32 -9.16
N ILE A 162 5.64 -12.37 -8.29
CA ILE A 162 7.05 -12.23 -8.64
C ILE A 162 7.63 -13.62 -8.85
N ALA A 163 7.88 -14.00 -10.10
CA ALA A 163 8.35 -15.36 -10.43
C ALA A 163 9.63 -15.77 -9.67
N ARG A 164 10.53 -14.81 -9.39
CA ARG A 164 11.76 -15.06 -8.63
C ARG A 164 11.50 -15.48 -7.18
N PHE A 165 10.37 -15.12 -6.59
CA PHE A 165 10.05 -15.41 -5.19
C PHE A 165 9.56 -16.84 -4.96
N HIS A 166 9.11 -17.51 -6.03
CA HIS A 166 8.46 -18.81 -5.96
C HIS A 166 9.20 -19.88 -6.79
N PRO A 167 10.49 -20.17 -6.52
CA PRO A 167 11.16 -21.29 -7.15
C PRO A 167 10.54 -22.61 -6.70
N ALA A 168 10.80 -23.69 -7.43
CA ALA A 168 10.27 -25.02 -7.10
C ALA A 168 10.67 -25.53 -5.70
N GLU A 169 11.80 -25.05 -5.15
CA GLU A 169 12.27 -25.36 -3.79
C GLU A 169 11.41 -24.68 -2.70
N GLY A 170 10.59 -23.70 -3.07
CA GLY A 170 9.77 -22.90 -2.14
C GLY A 170 10.52 -21.75 -1.46
N PHE A 171 11.84 -21.63 -1.67
CA PHE A 171 12.64 -20.49 -1.20
C PHE A 171 13.83 -20.24 -2.14
N VAL A 172 14.33 -19.01 -2.13
CA VAL A 172 15.49 -18.59 -2.92
C VAL A 172 16.75 -18.73 -2.08
N ARG A 173 17.73 -19.45 -2.59
CA ARG A 173 19.10 -19.43 -2.05
C ARG A 173 19.82 -18.18 -2.53
N HIS A 174 20.40 -17.43 -1.61
CA HIS A 174 20.99 -16.12 -1.92
C HIS A 174 22.28 -15.89 -1.14
N ALA A 175 23.27 -15.26 -1.74
CA ALA A 175 24.51 -14.96 -1.01
C ALA A 175 24.29 -13.79 -0.05
N SER A 176 24.66 -13.96 1.21
CA SER A 176 24.66 -12.86 2.19
C SER A 176 25.49 -11.66 1.70
N GLY A 177 25.01 -10.45 1.98
CA GLY A 177 25.65 -9.20 1.56
C GLY A 177 25.55 -8.89 0.05
N THR A 178 24.85 -9.71 -0.75
CA THR A 178 24.70 -9.48 -2.20
C THR A 178 23.32 -8.95 -2.58
N ALA A 179 23.25 -8.14 -3.64
CA ALA A 179 21.98 -7.56 -4.09
C ALA A 179 21.06 -8.62 -4.71
N LEU A 180 19.75 -8.49 -4.49
CA LEU A 180 18.72 -9.33 -5.08
C LEU A 180 17.87 -8.51 -6.05
N SER A 181 17.89 -8.84 -7.34
CA SER A 181 17.06 -8.17 -8.35
C SER A 181 15.95 -9.07 -8.87
N PHE A 182 14.78 -8.53 -9.18
CA PHE A 182 13.72 -9.30 -9.84
C PHE A 182 12.97 -8.44 -10.84
N GLU A 183 12.40 -9.12 -11.83
CA GLU A 183 11.55 -8.51 -12.83
C GLU A 183 10.09 -8.57 -12.38
N ARG A 184 9.40 -7.48 -12.69
CA ARG A 184 7.97 -7.29 -12.51
C ARG A 184 7.26 -7.56 -13.82
N ALA A 185 6.03 -8.06 -13.72
CA ALA A 185 5.25 -8.36 -14.91
C ALA A 185 5.07 -7.10 -15.80
N ALA A 186 5.01 -7.32 -17.10
CA ALA A 186 4.63 -6.26 -18.03
C ALA A 186 3.18 -5.83 -17.75
N VAL A 187 2.92 -4.53 -17.78
CA VAL A 187 1.56 -4.01 -17.58
C VAL A 187 0.78 -4.17 -18.86
N SER A 188 -0.41 -4.77 -18.78
CA SER A 188 -1.32 -4.92 -19.92
C SER A 188 -2.35 -3.79 -19.97
N GLY A 189 -2.92 -3.57 -21.17
CA GLY A 189 -4.10 -2.72 -21.33
C GLY A 189 -3.88 -1.21 -21.13
N GLY A 190 -2.65 -0.70 -21.34
CA GLY A 190 -2.36 0.73 -21.26
C GLY A 190 -2.46 1.34 -19.85
N LYS A 191 -2.66 0.52 -18.82
CA LYS A 191 -2.66 0.97 -17.42
C LYS A 191 -1.24 1.35 -17.01
N GLU A 192 -1.12 2.30 -16.10
CA GLU A 192 0.14 2.55 -15.42
C GLU A 192 0.49 1.39 -14.49
N ARG A 193 1.78 1.07 -14.37
CA ARG A 193 2.26 0.11 -13.38
C ARG A 193 1.91 0.57 -11.96
N THR A 194 1.55 -0.38 -11.11
CA THR A 194 1.45 -0.18 -9.67
C THR A 194 2.78 0.30 -9.10
N LEU A 195 2.72 1.04 -8.00
CA LEU A 195 3.91 1.34 -7.22
C LEU A 195 4.37 0.05 -6.56
N GLY A 196 5.68 -0.20 -6.54
CA GLY A 196 6.30 -1.36 -5.93
C GLY A 196 7.08 -0.98 -4.70
N PHE A 197 6.59 -1.38 -3.53
CA PHE A 197 7.35 -1.27 -2.29
C PHE A 197 7.92 -2.62 -1.87
N VAL A 198 9.09 -2.61 -1.26
CA VAL A 198 9.78 -3.79 -0.75
C VAL A 198 10.07 -3.56 0.71
N THR A 199 9.75 -4.55 1.53
CA THR A 199 10.22 -4.68 2.91
C THR A 199 10.92 -6.02 3.07
N VAL A 200 12.11 -6.04 3.66
CA VAL A 200 12.85 -7.26 3.98
C VAL A 200 12.89 -7.41 5.50
N VAL A 201 12.36 -8.53 6.00
CA VAL A 201 12.35 -8.83 7.44
C VAL A 201 13.07 -10.16 7.70
N PRO A 202 13.96 -10.24 8.69
CA PRO A 202 14.54 -11.51 9.12
C PRO A 202 13.46 -12.34 9.83
N LEU A 203 13.51 -13.63 9.61
CA LEU A 203 12.66 -14.61 10.27
C LEU A 203 13.54 -15.45 11.23
N SER A 204 13.07 -15.59 12.46
CA SER A 204 13.64 -16.53 13.43
C SER A 204 13.23 -17.98 13.11
N SER A 205 13.84 -18.93 13.83
CA SER A 205 13.49 -20.35 13.73
C SER A 205 12.07 -20.68 14.23
N ASP A 206 11.46 -19.83 15.05
CA ASP A 206 10.09 -20.00 15.57
C ASP A 206 9.04 -19.23 14.75
N GLY A 207 9.45 -18.60 13.64
CA GLY A 207 8.54 -17.87 12.76
C GLY A 207 8.26 -16.43 13.20
N SER A 208 8.87 -15.95 14.27
CA SER A 208 8.77 -14.54 14.65
C SER A 208 9.53 -13.65 13.65
N LYS A 209 8.85 -12.57 13.23
CA LYS A 209 9.42 -11.54 12.36
C LYS A 209 10.26 -10.59 13.21
N GLY A 210 11.52 -10.39 12.83
CA GLY A 210 12.36 -9.35 13.41
C GLY A 210 12.14 -7.98 12.77
N GLU A 211 12.94 -7.00 13.20
CA GLU A 211 12.93 -5.65 12.60
C GLU A 211 13.34 -5.67 11.12
N PRO A 212 12.70 -4.86 10.26
CA PRO A 212 13.09 -4.77 8.86
C PRO A 212 14.56 -4.40 8.67
N THR A 213 15.28 -5.16 7.86
CA THR A 213 16.67 -4.84 7.45
C THR A 213 16.71 -3.89 6.25
N TYR A 214 15.60 -3.78 5.52
CA TYR A 214 15.44 -2.86 4.40
C TYR A 214 13.97 -2.56 4.17
N SER A 215 13.69 -1.30 3.84
CA SER A 215 12.41 -0.88 3.28
C SER A 215 12.62 0.31 2.35
N ASN A 216 11.88 0.35 1.23
CA ASN A 216 11.76 1.56 0.42
C ASN A 216 10.38 2.24 0.57
N VAL A 217 9.56 1.77 1.51
CA VAL A 217 8.28 2.38 1.84
C VAL A 217 8.53 3.79 2.40
N PRO A 218 7.86 4.84 1.89
CA PRO A 218 7.92 6.17 2.49
C PRO A 218 7.55 6.14 3.97
N THR A 219 8.34 6.80 4.80
CA THR A 219 8.12 6.90 6.26
C THR A 219 8.00 8.34 6.74
N THR A 220 8.41 9.31 5.93
CA THR A 220 8.33 10.73 6.26
C THR A 220 7.31 11.47 5.39
N PRO A 221 6.70 12.57 5.88
CA PRO A 221 5.78 13.37 5.09
C PRO A 221 6.35 13.85 3.75
N VAL A 222 7.66 14.18 3.71
CA VAL A 222 8.33 14.62 2.48
C VAL A 222 8.41 13.49 1.45
N GLU A 223 8.72 12.26 1.88
CA GLU A 223 8.75 11.09 1.00
C GLU A 223 7.34 10.78 0.44
N PHE A 224 6.28 10.96 1.24
CA PHE A 224 4.91 10.84 0.74
C PHE A 224 4.53 11.93 -0.25
N LEU A 225 4.97 13.18 -0.05
CA LEU A 225 4.78 14.25 -1.04
C LEU A 225 5.56 13.96 -2.34
N GLN A 226 6.78 13.43 -2.23
CA GLN A 226 7.57 12.99 -3.39
C GLN A 226 6.89 11.83 -4.12
N LEU A 227 6.28 10.89 -3.39
CA LEU A 227 5.51 9.80 -3.97
C LEU A 227 4.36 10.32 -4.84
N VAL A 228 3.64 11.33 -4.35
CA VAL A 228 2.54 11.96 -5.09
C VAL A 228 3.06 12.75 -6.30
N ALA A 229 4.15 13.49 -6.15
CA ALA A 229 4.69 14.34 -7.21
C ALA A 229 5.42 13.57 -8.31
N VAL A 230 6.19 12.55 -7.95
CA VAL A 230 7.11 11.82 -8.85
C VAL A 230 7.09 10.31 -8.53
N PRO A 231 6.00 9.59 -8.88
CA PRO A 231 5.89 8.15 -8.58
C PRO A 231 6.78 7.25 -9.44
N GLY A 232 7.49 7.80 -10.43
CA GLY A 232 8.15 7.04 -11.50
C GLY A 232 9.18 6.00 -11.02
N SER A 233 9.99 6.34 -10.02
CA SER A 233 10.99 5.42 -9.43
C SER A 233 10.37 4.19 -8.77
N TYR A 234 9.11 4.27 -8.34
CA TYR A 234 8.38 3.14 -7.74
C TYR A 234 7.67 2.28 -8.80
N ARG A 235 7.68 2.69 -10.08
CA ARG A 235 7.03 1.98 -11.20
C ARG A 235 8.02 1.23 -12.09
N GLU A 236 9.26 1.06 -11.63
CA GLU A 236 10.29 0.36 -12.37
C GLU A 236 9.91 -1.10 -12.67
N ALA A 237 10.40 -1.60 -13.82
CA ALA A 237 10.18 -3.00 -14.25
C ALA A 237 11.08 -3.97 -13.52
N GLN A 238 12.27 -3.50 -13.18
CA GLN A 238 13.23 -4.25 -12.41
C GLN A 238 13.33 -3.59 -11.05
N VAL A 239 13.25 -4.39 -10.00
CA VAL A 239 13.48 -3.94 -8.62
C VAL A 239 14.77 -4.55 -8.14
N THR A 240 15.63 -3.75 -7.52
CA THR A 240 16.87 -4.22 -6.89
C THR A 240 16.85 -3.93 -5.41
N ILE A 241 17.00 -5.00 -4.62
CA ILE A 241 17.17 -4.94 -3.17
C ILE A 241 18.67 -4.92 -2.89
N PRO A 242 19.19 -3.94 -2.12
CA PRO A 242 20.61 -3.84 -1.85
C PRO A 242 21.09 -5.01 -0.99
N GLY A 243 22.37 -5.39 -1.13
CA GLY A 243 22.94 -6.49 -0.36
C GLY A 243 22.96 -6.27 1.15
N SER A 244 22.92 -5.00 1.60
CA SER A 244 22.75 -4.64 3.01
C SER A 244 21.43 -5.13 3.61
N ALA A 245 20.42 -5.46 2.78
CA ALA A 245 19.16 -6.06 3.24
C ALA A 245 19.34 -7.50 3.74
N PHE A 246 20.42 -8.19 3.35
CA PHE A 246 20.70 -9.59 3.68
C PHE A 246 22.03 -9.73 4.45
N PRO A 247 22.18 -9.11 5.63
CA PRO A 247 23.47 -8.94 6.29
C PRO A 247 24.07 -10.22 6.89
N GLN A 248 23.25 -11.23 7.20
CA GLN A 248 23.69 -12.44 7.90
C GLN A 248 23.62 -13.65 6.97
N SER A 249 24.65 -14.49 6.98
CA SER A 249 24.64 -15.84 6.38
C SER A 249 23.76 -16.78 7.21
N ASN A 250 23.29 -17.88 6.61
CA ASN A 250 22.47 -18.91 7.28
C ASN A 250 21.24 -18.34 7.99
N LYS A 251 20.62 -17.33 7.39
CA LYS A 251 19.45 -16.64 7.92
C LYS A 251 18.33 -16.65 6.90
N THR A 252 17.10 -16.75 7.41
CA THR A 252 15.90 -16.72 6.58
C THR A 252 15.32 -15.31 6.64
N TYR A 253 14.90 -14.79 5.48
CA TYR A 253 14.27 -13.49 5.34
C TYR A 253 12.97 -13.65 4.56
N LEU A 254 11.97 -12.86 4.91
CA LEU A 254 10.81 -12.63 4.06
C LEU A 254 11.08 -11.35 3.26
N VAL A 255 10.92 -11.44 1.94
CA VAL A 255 10.88 -10.29 1.06
C VAL A 255 9.42 -10.06 0.70
N ILE A 256 8.83 -8.99 1.23
CA ILE A 256 7.45 -8.61 1.00
C ILE A 256 7.45 -7.54 -0.08
N PHE A 257 6.96 -7.89 -1.28
CA PHE A 257 6.77 -6.94 -2.37
C PHE A 257 5.31 -6.50 -2.41
N GLN A 258 5.03 -5.24 -2.12
CA GLN A 258 3.69 -4.66 -2.15
C GLN A 258 3.47 -3.95 -3.48
N ALA A 259 2.47 -4.43 -4.24
CA ALA A 259 1.93 -3.72 -5.37
C ALA A 259 0.78 -2.83 -4.90
N VAL A 260 0.92 -1.52 -5.06
CA VAL A 260 -0.08 -0.55 -4.57
C VAL A 260 -0.53 0.43 -5.66
N ARG A 261 -1.77 0.89 -5.53
CA ARG A 261 -2.29 2.06 -6.24
C ARG A 261 -2.25 3.27 -5.32
N LEU A 262 -1.91 4.41 -5.91
CA LEU A 262 -2.00 5.71 -5.27
C LEU A 262 -3.36 6.34 -5.59
N GLY A 263 -3.98 6.88 -4.56
CA GLY A 263 -5.15 7.72 -4.62
C GLY A 263 -4.90 9.03 -3.88
N GLY A 264 -5.93 9.87 -3.84
CA GLY A 264 -5.81 11.24 -3.37
C GLY A 264 -7.08 11.78 -2.75
N ALA A 265 -7.17 13.11 -2.66
CA ALA A 265 -8.34 13.79 -2.14
C ALA A 265 -9.54 13.68 -3.10
N GLU A 266 -10.67 13.20 -2.59
CA GLU A 266 -11.93 13.15 -3.32
C GLU A 266 -12.89 14.26 -2.90
N SER A 267 -12.90 14.67 -1.62
CA SER A 267 -13.69 15.82 -1.19
C SER A 267 -12.93 17.14 -1.36
N ASP A 268 -13.66 18.22 -1.60
CA ASP A 268 -13.11 19.55 -1.89
C ASP A 268 -12.42 20.19 -0.68
N ASN A 269 -12.79 19.75 0.53
CA ASN A 269 -12.25 20.21 1.81
C ASN A 269 -11.01 19.40 2.27
N LEU A 270 -10.47 18.52 1.43
CA LEU A 270 -9.27 17.74 1.70
C LEU A 270 -8.14 18.19 0.77
N PHE A 271 -6.95 18.37 1.32
CA PHE A 271 -5.80 18.91 0.59
C PHE A 271 -5.38 17.98 -0.54
N ILE A 272 -5.11 18.56 -1.72
CA ILE A 272 -4.74 17.79 -2.93
C ILE A 272 -3.48 16.93 -2.75
N GLY A 273 -2.58 17.31 -1.84
CA GLY A 273 -1.39 16.52 -1.48
C GLY A 273 -1.65 15.36 -0.52
N SER A 274 -2.92 15.03 -0.24
CA SER A 274 -3.29 13.83 0.51
C SER A 274 -2.89 12.58 -0.29
N ALA A 275 -2.27 11.60 0.39
CA ALA A 275 -1.71 10.42 -0.24
C ALA A 275 -2.34 9.16 0.34
N LEU A 276 -3.11 8.44 -0.48
CA LEU A 276 -3.84 7.25 -0.05
C LEU A 276 -3.32 6.06 -0.85
N LEU A 277 -3.06 4.94 -0.18
CA LEU A 277 -2.52 3.74 -0.81
C LEU A 277 -3.45 2.56 -0.55
N ALA A 278 -3.76 1.80 -1.58
CA ALA A 278 -4.39 0.49 -1.43
C ALA A 278 -3.60 -0.54 -2.24
N GLY A 279 -3.31 -1.68 -1.63
CA GLY A 279 -2.58 -2.72 -2.32
C GLY A 279 -2.48 -4.04 -1.58
N THR A 280 -1.83 -4.96 -2.25
CA THR A 280 -1.60 -6.32 -1.75
C THR A 280 -0.16 -6.74 -2.06
N ALA A 281 0.31 -7.78 -1.39
CA ALA A 281 1.69 -8.21 -1.46
C ALA A 281 1.86 -9.59 -2.09
N ASP A 282 3.02 -9.79 -2.70
CA ASP A 282 3.61 -11.10 -2.92
C ASP A 282 4.81 -11.28 -1.97
N VAL A 283 4.99 -12.49 -1.42
CA VAL A 283 6.01 -12.74 -0.41
C VAL A 283 6.95 -13.84 -0.87
N GLY A 284 8.24 -13.50 -0.97
CA GLY A 284 9.31 -14.45 -1.22
C GLY A 284 10.03 -14.85 0.06
N ILE A 285 10.44 -16.11 0.14
CA ILE A 285 11.28 -16.62 1.21
C ILE A 285 12.72 -16.69 0.71
N ILE A 286 13.64 -16.02 1.37
CA ILE A 286 15.05 -15.99 1.01
C ILE A 286 15.86 -16.65 2.12
N ARG A 287 16.69 -17.63 1.77
CA ARG A 287 17.67 -18.23 2.67
C ARG A 287 19.07 -17.81 2.25
N THR A 288 19.79 -17.15 3.14
CA THR A 288 21.17 -16.75 2.87
C THR A 288 22.17 -17.87 3.11
N ASN A 289 23.22 -17.92 2.29
CA ASN A 289 24.45 -18.68 2.53
C ASN A 289 25.66 -17.76 2.76
#